data_AF-A0A7W6GHB1-F1
#
_entry.id   AF-A0A7W6GHB1-F1
#
_cell.length_a   1.000
_cell.length_b   1.000
_cell.length_c   1.000
_cell.angle_alpha   90.00
_cell.angle_beta   90.00
_cell.angle_gamma   90.00
#
_symmetry.space_group_name_H-M   'P 1'
#
loop_
_entity.id
_entity.type
_entity.pdbx_description
1 polymer ?
#
loop_
_entity_poly.entity_id
_entity_poly.type
_entity_poly.pdbx_seq_one_letter_code
_entity_poly.pdbx_strand_id
1 'polypeptide(L)' 'MNAFYYLIPVSLLLGTAGLGLFLWSMRNNQYEDLDGASERILYDEDVPAPPRGKEASGTH' A
#
# COMPACT_ATOMS: atom_id res chain seq x y z
N MET A 1 33.96 16.65 -23.36
CA MET A 1 34.03 15.19 -23.13
C MET A 1 34.29 14.83 -21.65
N ASN A 2 33.74 15.59 -20.69
CA ASN A 2 33.95 15.34 -19.25
C ASN A 2 32.68 14.96 -18.48
N ALA A 3 31.50 15.26 -19.02
CA ALA A 3 30.23 14.98 -18.34
C ALA A 3 29.99 13.48 -18.11
N PHE A 4 30.45 12.63 -19.03
CA PHE A 4 30.30 11.18 -18.91
C PHE A 4 30.93 10.60 -17.63
N TYR A 5 32.03 11.20 -17.13
CA TYR A 5 32.66 10.77 -15.88
C TYR A 5 31.76 10.94 -14.65
N TYR A 6 30.81 11.87 -14.70
CA TYR A 6 29.83 12.06 -13.64
C TYR A 6 28.51 11.34 -13.94
N LEU A 7 28.07 11.35 -15.20
CA LEU A 7 26.79 10.76 -15.59
C LEU A 7 26.76 9.24 -15.46
N ILE A 8 27.86 8.54 -15.79
CA ILE A 8 27.95 7.08 -15.68
C ILE A 8 27.76 6.62 -14.22
N PRO A 9 28.56 7.07 -13.23
CA PRO A 9 28.38 6.65 -11.85
C PRO A 9 27.03 7.09 -11.27
N VAL A 10 26.56 8.29 -11.61
CA VAL A 10 25.23 8.77 -11.17
C VAL A 10 24.11 7.88 -11.71
N SER A 11 24.16 7.48 -12.98
CA SER A 11 23.17 6.57 -13.56
C SER A 11 23.19 5.18 -12.92
N LEU A 12 24.38 4.66 -12.59
CA LEU A 12 24.51 3.36 -11.91
C LEU A 12 23.95 3.42 -10.48
N LEU A 13 24.23 4.51 -9.75
CA LEU A 13 23.66 4.75 -8.42
C LEU A 13 22.14 4.89 -8.47
N LEU A 14 21.60 5.65 -9.42
CA LEU A 14 20.16 5.81 -9.58
C LEU A 14 19.49 4.49 -9.99
N GLY A 15 20.09 3.74 -10.91
CA GLY A 15 19.57 2.44 -11.34
C GLY A 15 19.58 1.40 -10.22
N THR A 16 20.67 1.32 -9.45
CA THR A 16 20.77 0.41 -8.30
C THR A 16 19.86 0.82 -7.15
N ALA A 17 19.72 2.12 -6.86
CA ALA A 17 18.78 2.63 -5.87
C ALA A 17 17.33 2.32 -6.26
N GLY A 18 16.96 2.58 -7.51
CA GLY A 18 15.62 2.26 -8.03
C GLY A 18 15.32 0.77 -7.97
N LEU A 19 16.25 -0.09 -8.39
CA LEU A 19 16.11 -1.54 -8.30
C LEU A 19 15.99 -2.00 -6.83
N GLY A 20 16.82 -1.46 -5.94
CA GLY A 20 16.77 -1.78 -4.50
C GLY A 20 15.44 -1.41 -3.86
N LEU A 21 14.92 -0.21 -4.16
CA LEU A 21 13.60 0.23 -3.70
C LEU A 21 12.48 -0.64 -4.26
N PHE A 22 12.55 -1.02 -5.54
CA PHE A 22 11.57 -1.90 -6.17
C PHE A 22 11.54 -3.29 -5.51
N LEU A 23 12.70 -3.91 -5.32
CA LEU A 23 12.81 -5.21 -4.65
C LEU A 23 12.34 -5.13 -3.18
N TRP A 24 12.67 -4.05 -2.48
CA TRP A 24 12.19 -3.79 -1.12
C TRP A 24 10.65 -3.66 -1.07
N SER A 25 10.05 -2.95 -2.03
CA SER A 25 8.59 -2.80 -2.13
C SER A 25 7.89 -4.14 -2.33
N MET A 26 8.42 -5.02 -3.18
CA MET A 26 7.86 -6.37 -3.35
C MET A 26 7.97 -7.22 -2.08
N ARG A 27 9.09 -7.10 -1.34
CA ARG A 27 9.30 -7.88 -0.11
C ARG A 27 8.43 -7.41 1.06
N ASN A 28 8.03 -6.14 1.08
CA ASN A 28 7.31 -5.55 2.22
C ASN A 28 5.83 -5.94 2.33
N ASN A 29 5.33 -6.87 1.51
CA ASN A 29 3.98 -7.42 1.62
C ASN A 29 2.86 -6.35 1.66
N GLN A 30 3.15 -5.15 1.11
CA GLN A 30 2.22 -4.02 0.99
C GLN A 30 1.03 -4.35 0.07
N TYR A 31 1.07 -5.50 -0.59
CA TYR A 31 -0.03 -6.03 -1.39
C TYR A 31 -1.08 -6.75 -0.53
N GLU A 32 -0.73 -7.30 0.64
CA GLU A 32 -1.69 -8.00 1.50
C GLU A 32 -2.75 -7.03 2.08
N ASP A 33 -2.37 -5.78 2.37
CA ASP A 33 -3.30 -4.74 2.82
C ASP A 33 -4.17 -4.19 1.67
N LEU A 34 -3.61 -4.11 0.44
CA LEU A 34 -4.37 -3.72 -0.75
C LEU A 34 -5.38 -4.78 -1.17
N ASP A 35 -5.05 -6.07 -1.05
CA ASP A 35 -5.99 -7.16 -1.33
C ASP A 35 -7.18 -7.13 -0.35
N GLY A 36 -6.94 -6.92 0.95
CA GLY A 36 -8.00 -6.77 1.95
C GLY A 36 -8.87 -5.50 1.79
N ALA A 37 -8.29 -4.38 1.35
CA ALA A 37 -9.05 -3.17 1.04
C ALA A 37 -9.86 -3.29 -0.26
N SER A 38 -9.33 -3.99 -1.26
CA SER A 38 -9.99 -4.23 -2.56
C SER A 38 -11.17 -5.20 -2.42
N GLU A 39 -11.03 -6.23 -1.59
CA GLU A 39 -12.11 -7.16 -1.21
C GLU A 39 -13.28 -6.38 -0.61
N ARG A 40 -13.00 -5.47 0.33
CA ARG A 40 -14.04 -4.63 0.93
C ARG A 40 -14.71 -3.74 -0.10
N ILE A 41 -14.00 -2.94 -0.90
CA ILE A 41 -14.69 -2.02 -1.82
C ILE A 41 -15.53 -2.72 -2.90
N LEU A 42 -15.21 -3.96 -3.27
CA LEU A 42 -15.98 -4.73 -4.24
C LEU A 42 -17.25 -5.37 -3.65
N TYR A 43 -17.27 -5.68 -2.35
CA TYR A 43 -18.37 -6.37 -1.67
C TYR A 43 -19.14 -5.51 -0.65
N ASP A 44 -18.64 -4.34 -0.26
CA ASP A 44 -19.19 -3.48 0.81
C ASP A 44 -20.35 -2.59 0.31
N GLU A 45 -20.73 -2.64 -0.98
CA GLU A 45 -21.97 -2.03 -1.48
C GLU A 45 -23.24 -2.79 -1.05
N ASP A 46 -23.10 -4.07 -0.68
CA ASP A 46 -24.24 -4.95 -0.36
C ASP A 46 -24.45 -5.18 1.14
N VAL A 47 -23.65 -4.57 2.03
CA VAL A 47 -23.78 -4.78 3.48
C VAL A 47 -24.77 -3.76 4.07
N PRO A 48 -25.97 -4.19 4.53
CA PRO A 48 -26.91 -3.28 5.16
C PRO A 48 -26.27 -2.70 6.43
N ALA A 49 -26.25 -1.37 6.56
CA ALA A 49 -25.77 -0.69 7.75
C ALA A 49 -26.44 -1.30 9.01
N PRO A 50 -25.66 -1.68 10.03
CA PRO A 50 -26.22 -2.30 11.23
C PRO A 50 -27.24 -1.35 11.86
N PRO A 51 -28.40 -1.87 12.30
CA PRO A 51 -29.47 -1.05 12.85
C PRO A 51 -28.94 -0.26 14.05
N ARG A 52 -29.05 1.06 13.94
CA ARG A 52 -28.61 2.02 14.96
C ARG A 52 -29.34 1.74 16.27
N GLY A 53 -28.57 1.34 17.29
CA GLY A 53 -28.90 1.53 18.70
C GLY A 53 -30.19 0.86 19.16
N LYS A 54 -30.11 -0.43 19.51
CA LYS A 54 -30.71 -0.82 20.79
C LYS A 54 -29.64 -0.64 21.85
N GLU A 55 -29.53 0.60 22.32
CA GLU A 55 -29.00 0.88 23.64
C GLU A 55 -29.88 0.12 24.62
N ALA A 56 -29.41 -1.07 25.00
CA ALA A 56 -29.79 -1.73 26.23
C ALA A 56 -29.30 -0.86 27.39
N SER A 57 -30.03 0.23 27.64
CA SER A 57 -29.90 1.03 28.85
C SER A 57 -30.98 0.56 29.82
N GLY A 58 -30.53 0.11 30.99
CA GLY A 58 -31.39 0.02 32.17
C GLY A 58 -31.74 -1.38 32.63
N THR A 59 -30.76 -2.06 33.21
CA THR A 59 -31.00 -2.78 34.47
C THR A 59 -31.64 -1.80 35.47
N HIS A 60 -32.90 -2.01 35.81
CA HIS A 60 -33.47 -1.85 37.16
C HIS A 60 -34.88 -2.43 37.23
#